data_AF-A0A945CG13-F1
#
_entry.id   AF-A0A945CG13-F1
#
_cell.length_a   1.000
_cell.length_b   1.000
_cell.length_c   1.000
_cell.angle_alpha   90.00
_cell.angle_beta   90.00
_cell.angle_gamma   90.00
#
_symmetry.space_group_name_H-M   'P 1'
#
loop_
_entity.id
_entity.type
_entity.pdbx_description
1 polymer ?
#
loop_
_entity_poly.entity_id
_entity_poly.type
_entity_poly.pdbx_seq_one_letter_code
_entity_poly.pdbx_strand_id
1 'polypeptide(L)'
;MGADLEIERKFLIETLPEGLNAYPHESIVQGYVASARDGNEVRLRQKGEKFFLTIKSGGGVIRREGEIAIDREQFETLWPFTGERVVEKIRYRIECDGRTIEL
;
A
#
# COMPACT_ATOMS: atom_id res chain seq x y z
N MET A 1 21.19 -9.99 8.09
CA MET A 1 20.12 -9.47 7.20
C MET A 1 19.67 -8.17 7.83
N GLY A 2 20.17 -7.04 7.35
CA GLY A 2 19.76 -5.73 7.85
C GLY A 2 18.34 -5.46 7.39
N ALA A 3 17.46 -5.06 8.30
CA ALA A 3 16.22 -4.42 7.87
C ALA A 3 16.64 -3.13 7.17
N ASP A 4 16.35 -2.99 5.87
CA ASP A 4 16.59 -1.74 5.16
C ASP A 4 15.76 -0.65 5.86
N LEU A 5 16.44 0.37 6.39
CA LEU A 5 15.81 1.47 7.08
C LEU A 5 15.17 2.39 6.04
N GLU A 6 13.86 2.23 5.81
CA GLU A 6 13.08 3.11 4.95
C GLU A 6 12.73 4.42 5.67
N ILE A 7 12.94 5.55 5.00
CA ILE A 7 12.60 6.89 5.51
C ILE A 7 11.54 7.50 4.58
N GLU A 8 10.28 7.53 5.05
CA GLU A 8 9.14 8.10 4.31
C GLU A 8 8.58 9.39 4.96
N ARG A 9 8.02 10.28 4.14
CA ARG A 9 7.23 11.45 4.59
C ARG A 9 5.97 11.56 3.74
N LYS A 10 4.84 11.91 4.36
CA LYS A 10 3.53 12.03 3.70
C LYS A 10 3.00 13.44 3.86
N PHE A 11 2.43 13.95 2.78
CA PHE A 11 1.85 15.28 2.68
C PHE A 11 0.47 15.16 2.08
N LEU A 12 -0.50 15.91 2.62
CA LEU A 12 -1.76 16.12 1.92
C LEU A 12 -1.54 17.19 0.86
N ILE A 13 -2.04 16.95 -0.35
CA ILE A 13 -2.01 17.92 -1.44
C ILE A 13 -3.41 18.39 -1.76
N GLU A 14 -3.55 19.66 -2.14
CA GLU A 14 -4.84 20.28 -2.45
C GLU A 14 -5.21 20.13 -3.94
N THR A 15 -4.21 20.05 -4.81
CA THR A 15 -4.36 19.98 -6.27
C THR A 15 -3.38 19.00 -6.87
N LEU A 16 -3.86 18.19 -7.81
CA LEU A 16 -3.03 17.26 -8.58
C LEU A 16 -2.14 18.03 -9.57
N PRO A 17 -0.84 17.68 -9.70
CA PRO A 17 0.01 18.21 -10.77
C PRO A 17 -0.52 17.88 -12.15
N GLU A 18 -0.20 18.70 -13.15
CA GLU A 18 -0.49 18.39 -14.55
C GLU A 18 0.45 17.32 -15.11
N GLY A 19 0.02 16.63 -16.18
CA GLY A 19 0.89 15.71 -16.92
C GLY A 19 1.18 14.37 -16.23
N LEU A 20 0.44 14.00 -15.18
CA LEU A 20 0.70 12.77 -14.40
C LEU A 20 0.76 11.49 -15.24
N ASN A 21 -0.02 11.42 -16.32
CA ASN A 21 -0.04 10.25 -17.21
C ASN A 21 1.28 9.98 -17.93
N ALA A 22 2.22 10.95 -17.94
CA ALA A 22 3.57 10.76 -18.47
C ALA A 22 4.47 9.92 -17.54
N TYR A 23 4.09 9.75 -16.26
CA TYR A 23 4.87 8.99 -15.29
C TYR A 23 4.37 7.54 -15.18
N PRO A 24 5.26 6.58 -14.85
CA PRO A 24 4.86 5.22 -14.51
C PRO A 24 3.80 5.23 -13.41
N HIS A 25 2.72 4.50 -13.61
CA HIS A 25 1.62 4.45 -12.66
C HIS A 25 0.92 3.10 -12.66
N GLU A 26 0.19 2.83 -11.59
CA GLU A 26 -0.50 1.57 -11.39
C GLU A 26 -1.78 1.73 -10.58
N SER A 27 -2.81 0.97 -10.98
CA SER A 27 -4.02 0.84 -10.19
C SER A 27 -3.78 -0.10 -9.01
N ILE A 28 -4.17 0.37 -7.83
CA ILE A 28 -4.07 -0.37 -6.58
C ILE A 28 -5.44 -0.37 -5.93
N VAL A 29 -5.90 -1.58 -5.61
CA VAL A 29 -7.08 -1.81 -4.79
C VAL A 29 -6.61 -2.51 -3.53
N GLN A 30 -7.01 -2.01 -2.36
CA GLN A 30 -6.60 -2.58 -1.09
C GLN A 30 -7.75 -2.59 -0.09
N GLY A 31 -7.81 -3.62 0.73
CA GLY A 31 -8.85 -3.82 1.72
C GLY A 31 -8.27 -4.28 3.04
N TYR A 32 -8.83 -3.78 4.14
CA TYR A 32 -8.34 -4.07 5.49
C TYR A 32 -9.25 -5.07 6.21
N VAL A 33 -8.78 -6.31 6.34
CA VAL A 33 -9.44 -7.33 7.17
C VAL A 33 -9.41 -6.90 8.64
N ALA A 34 -8.27 -6.35 9.08
CA ALA A 34 -8.10 -5.75 10.40
C ALA A 34 -7.28 -4.46 10.30
N SER A 35 -7.67 -3.44 11.09
CA SER A 35 -6.90 -2.22 11.29
C SER A 35 -7.19 -1.71 12.70
N ALA A 36 -6.20 -1.82 13.58
CA ALA A 36 -6.30 -1.47 14.98
C ALA A 36 -5.48 -0.21 15.30
N ARG A 37 -5.90 0.52 16.34
CA ARG A 37 -5.29 1.81 16.74
C ARG A 37 -3.85 1.68 17.24
N ASP A 38 -3.46 0.48 17.66
CA ASP A 38 -2.11 0.14 18.12
C ASP A 38 -1.12 -0.10 16.96
N GLY A 39 -1.56 0.06 15.71
CA GLY A 39 -0.75 -0.12 14.51
C GLY A 39 -0.75 -1.55 13.95
N ASN A 40 -1.53 -2.46 14.54
CA ASN A 40 -1.74 -3.78 13.95
C ASN A 40 -2.70 -3.68 12.75
N GLU A 41 -2.30 -4.24 11.61
CA GLU A 41 -3.14 -4.30 10.41
C GLU A 41 -2.97 -5.61 9.66
N VAL A 42 -4.06 -6.06 9.02
CA VAL A 42 -4.09 -7.14 8.04
C VAL A 42 -4.72 -6.58 6.79
N ARG A 43 -3.94 -6.52 5.71
CA ARG A 43 -4.31 -5.85 4.47
C ARG A 43 -4.16 -6.79 3.27
N LEU A 44 -5.21 -6.89 2.47
CA LEU A 44 -5.16 -7.46 1.13
C LEU A 44 -4.89 -6.33 0.13
N ARG A 45 -4.01 -6.55 -0.84
CA ARG A 45 -3.70 -5.57 -1.88
C ARG A 45 -3.59 -6.24 -3.24
N GLN A 46 -4.34 -5.73 -4.21
CA GLN A 46 -4.14 -5.96 -5.63
C GLN A 46 -3.35 -4.79 -6.23
N LYS A 47 -2.31 -5.09 -6.99
CA LYS A 47 -1.48 -4.12 -7.72
C LYS A 47 -1.32 -4.63 -9.16
N GLY A 48 -2.11 -4.06 -10.07
CA GLY A 48 -2.30 -4.65 -11.40
C GLY A 48 -2.85 -6.08 -11.31
N GLU A 49 -2.07 -7.06 -11.79
CA GLU A 49 -2.42 -8.49 -11.75
C GLU A 49 -1.80 -9.26 -10.56
N LYS A 50 -1.09 -8.57 -9.67
CA LYS A 50 -0.43 -9.19 -8.51
C LYS A 50 -1.24 -8.97 -7.24
N PHE A 51 -1.26 -9.96 -6.36
CA PHE A 51 -2.02 -9.94 -5.11
C PHE A 51 -1.10 -10.21 -3.92
N PHE A 52 -1.39 -9.53 -2.81
CA PHE A 52 -0.56 -9.58 -1.60
C PHE A 52 -1.43 -9.62 -0.35
N LEU A 53 -0.96 -10.36 0.64
CA LEU A 53 -1.41 -10.27 2.03
C LEU A 53 -0.27 -9.67 2.85
N THR A 54 -0.54 -8.53 3.49
CA THR A 54 0.40 -7.87 4.39
C THR A 54 -0.14 -7.92 5.82
N ILE A 55 0.71 -8.29 6.76
CA ILE A 55 0.46 -8.12 8.20
C ILE A 55 1.49 -7.16 8.75
N LYS A 56 1.03 -6.08 9.38
CA LYS A 56 1.91 -5.19 10.14
C LYS A 56 1.54 -5.22 11.61
N SER A 57 2.55 -5.08 12.45
CA SER A 57 2.40 -5.00 13.89
C SER A 57 3.32 -3.97 14.52
N GLY A 58 2.78 -3.21 15.46
CA GLY A 58 3.51 -2.17 16.21
C GLY A 58 3.08 -0.75 15.86
N GLY A 59 3.12 0.11 16.88
CA GLY A 59 2.79 1.53 16.80
C GLY A 59 4.02 2.43 16.80
N GLY A 60 3.91 3.63 16.23
CA GLY A 60 4.99 4.63 16.22
C GLY A 60 6.09 4.33 15.20
N VAL A 61 7.35 4.47 15.63
CA VAL A 61 8.55 4.45 14.75
C VAL A 61 9.02 3.03 14.39
N ILE A 62 8.71 2.04 15.22
CA ILE A 62 9.15 0.66 15.03
C ILE A 62 7.94 -0.20 14.65
N ARG A 63 7.97 -0.75 13.44
CA ARG A 63 6.93 -1.65 12.93
C ARG A 63 7.58 -2.93 12.42
N ARG A 64 6.93 -4.07 12.70
CA ARG A 64 7.21 -5.34 12.04
C ARG A 64 6.23 -5.50 10.89
N GLU A 65 6.72 -5.93 9.75
CA GLU A 65 5.93 -6.15 8.55
C GLU A 65 6.31 -7.49 7.94
N GLY A 66 5.29 -8.27 7.57
CA GLY A 66 5.42 -9.44 6.72
C GLY A 66 4.47 -9.30 5.55
N GLU A 67 4.99 -9.44 4.35
CA GLU A 67 4.20 -9.46 3.12
C GLU A 67 4.45 -10.77 2.39
N ILE A 68 3.37 -11.42 1.94
CA ILE A 68 3.43 -12.58 1.07
C ILE A 68 2.65 -12.31 -0.20
N ALA A 69 3.17 -12.82 -1.32
CA ALA A 69 2.38 -12.94 -2.54
C ALA A 69 1.32 -14.02 -2.34
N ILE A 70 0.10 -13.74 -2.79
CA ILE A 70 -1.01 -14.68 -2.82
C ILE A 70 -1.51 -14.79 -4.25
N ASP A 71 -2.19 -15.89 -4.57
CA ASP A 71 -2.85 -16.02 -5.86
C ASP A 71 -4.20 -15.27 -5.89
N ARG A 72 -4.80 -15.20 -7.07
CA ARG A 72 -6.08 -14.54 -7.29
C ARG A 72 -7.22 -15.20 -6.49
N GLU A 73 -7.24 -16.53 -6.42
CA GLU A 73 -8.31 -17.29 -5.75
C GLU A 73 -8.28 -17.02 -4.24
N GLN A 74 -7.09 -17.02 -3.64
CA GLN A 74 -6.86 -16.64 -2.25
C GLN A 74 -7.31 -15.21 -1.99
N PHE A 75 -6.96 -14.26 -2.87
CA PHE A 75 -7.39 -12.88 -2.74
C PHE A 75 -8.92 -12.76 -2.79
N GLU A 76 -9.58 -13.33 -3.80
CA GLU A 76 -11.03 -13.28 -3.98
C GLU A 76 -11.77 -13.98 -2.83
N THR A 77 -11.22 -15.06 -2.28
CA THR A 77 -11.76 -15.76 -1.10
C THR A 77 -11.70 -14.89 0.16
N LEU A 78 -10.60 -14.16 0.36
CA LEU A 78 -10.38 -13.34 1.55
C LEU A 78 -10.98 -11.93 1.43
N TRP A 79 -11.21 -11.45 0.21
CA TRP A 79 -11.69 -10.09 -0.07
C TRP A 79 -13.00 -9.71 0.66
N PRO A 80 -14.02 -10.59 0.76
CA PRO A 80 -15.25 -10.27 1.50
C PRO A 80 -15.03 -9.91 2.97
N PHE A 81 -13.94 -10.39 3.59
CA PHE A 81 -13.62 -10.08 5.00
C PHE A 81 -13.10 -8.65 5.20
N THR A 82 -12.84 -7.91 4.13
CA THR A 82 -12.44 -6.49 4.20
C THR A 82 -13.64 -5.57 4.50
N GLY A 83 -14.87 -6.04 4.23
CA GLY A 83 -16.08 -5.23 4.37
C GLY A 83 -15.98 -3.92 3.58
N GLU A 84 -16.37 -2.81 4.20
CA GLU A 84 -16.31 -1.48 3.59
C GLU A 84 -14.93 -0.80 3.72
N ARG A 85 -13.93 -1.47 4.32
CA ARG A 85 -12.61 -0.89 4.58
C ARG A 85 -11.72 -1.00 3.34
N VAL A 86 -12.20 -0.48 2.22
CA VAL A 86 -11.56 -0.56 0.91
C VAL A 86 -11.04 0.81 0.49
N VAL A 87 -9.87 0.83 -0.15
CA VAL A 87 -9.29 2.01 -0.77
C VAL A 87 -8.84 1.64 -2.18
N GLU A 88 -9.25 2.46 -3.14
CA GLU A 88 -8.83 2.37 -4.54
C GLU A 88 -8.03 3.62 -4.90
N LYS A 89 -6.92 3.45 -5.63
CA LYS A 89 -6.07 4.55 -6.07
C LYS A 89 -5.32 4.21 -7.33
N ILE A 90 -4.94 5.24 -8.07
CA ILE A 90 -3.84 5.18 -9.03
C ILE A 90 -2.63 5.76 -8.32
N ARG A 91 -1.52 5.03 -8.33
CA ARG A 91 -0.26 5.50 -7.75
C ARG A 91 0.72 5.86 -8.84
N TYR A 92 1.16 7.10 -8.88
CA TYR A 92 2.19 7.57 -9.81
C TYR A 92 3.57 7.50 -9.14
N ARG A 93 4.57 7.04 -9.88
CA ARG A 93 5.96 7.01 -9.45
C ARG A 93 6.75 8.09 -10.18
N ILE A 94 7.18 9.11 -9.44
CA ILE A 94 7.88 10.28 -9.96
C ILE A 94 9.27 10.32 -9.35
N GLU A 95 10.32 10.28 -10.18
CA GLU A 95 11.70 10.45 -9.70
C GLU A 95 12.02 11.95 -9.60
N CYS A 96 12.53 12.38 -8.45
CA CYS A 96 12.81 13.79 -8.13
C CYS A 96 14.02 13.89 -7.20
N ASP A 97 15.10 14.54 -7.67
CA ASP A 97 16.34 14.77 -6.90
C ASP A 97 16.91 13.53 -6.19
N GLY A 98 16.94 12.40 -6.90
CA GLY A 98 17.43 11.12 -6.37
C GLY A 98 16.50 10.48 -5.33
N ARG A 99 15.26 10.97 -5.19
CA ARG A 99 14.19 10.41 -4.37
C ARG A 99 13.02 9.99 -5.24
N THR A 100 12.22 9.08 -4.71
CA THR A 100 10.96 8.65 -5.35
C THR A 100 9.78 9.28 -4.63
N ILE A 101 8.90 9.95 -5.38
CA ILE A 101 7.59 10.41 -4.94
C ILE A 101 6.57 9.37 -5.39
N GLU A 102 5.81 8.82 -4.43
CA GLU A 102 4.59 8.08 -4.69
C GLU A 102 3.40 9.01 -4.50
N LEU A 103 2.79 9.45 -5.60
CA LEU A 103 1.57 10.25 -5.59
C LEU A 103 0.34 9.35 -5.63
#